data_AF-A0A286LVJ5-F1
#
_entry.id   AF-A0A286LVJ5-F1
#
_cell.length_a   1.000
_cell.length_b   1.000
_cell.length_c   1.000
_cell.angle_alpha   90.00
_cell.angle_beta   90.00
_cell.angle_gamma   90.00
#
_symmetry.space_group_name_H-M   'P 1'
#
loop_
_entity.id
_entity.type
_entity.pdbx_description
1 polymer ?
#
loop_
_entity_poly.entity_id
_entity_poly.type
_entity_poly.pdbx_seq_one_letter_code
_entity_poly.pdbx_strand_id
1 'polypeptide(L)'
;FLILNAQQPDGLFLEVGTVNHGEMIGDVRGADSDASMTAFCLIAMQESRTLCAASVNSLPGSIDKAVNYLERRLPSLTNPYAVAMTSYALANENKLNKEILYKFASPELSHWP
;
A
#
# COMPACT_ATOMS: atom_id res chain seq x y z
N PHE A 1 15.36 -7.97 3.45
CA PHE A 1 14.86 -8.82 2.35
C PHE A 1 13.84 -8.09 1.49
N LEU A 2 12.68 -7.69 2.03
CA LEU A 2 11.59 -7.04 1.28
C LEU A 2 12.07 -5.94 0.32
N ILE A 3 12.81 -4.95 0.83
CA ILE A 3 13.34 -3.83 0.03
C ILE A 3 14.24 -4.29 -1.13
N LEU A 4 15.07 -5.31 -0.91
CA LEU A 4 16.11 -5.69 -1.87
C LEU A 4 15.60 -6.66 -2.94
N ASN A 5 14.61 -7.49 -2.61
CA ASN A 5 14.21 -8.61 -3.45
C ASN A 5 12.76 -8.52 -3.94
N ALA A 6 11.89 -7.77 -3.25
CA ALA A 6 10.46 -7.70 -3.57
C ALA A 6 10.03 -6.33 -4.09
N GLN A 7 10.78 -5.26 -3.78
CA GLN A 7 10.49 -3.92 -4.31
C GLN A 7 11.10 -3.72 -5.69
N GLN A 8 10.28 -3.32 -6.66
CA GLN A 8 10.70 -2.93 -7.99
C GLN A 8 11.27 -1.49 -8.02
N PRO A 9 12.06 -1.13 -9.04
CA PRO A 9 12.64 0.21 -9.15
C PRO A 9 11.61 1.35 -9.15
N ASP A 10 10.40 1.10 -9.63
CA ASP A 10 9.28 2.05 -9.69
C ASP A 10 8.48 2.16 -8.38
N GLY A 11 8.77 1.31 -7.39
CA GLY A 11 8.19 1.32 -6.05
C GLY A 11 7.16 0.23 -5.75
N LEU A 12 6.71 -0.53 -6.76
CA LEU A 12 5.80 -1.67 -6.61
C LEU A 12 6.42 -2.77 -5.74
N PHE A 13 5.64 -3.39 -4.85
CA PHE A 13 6.05 -4.64 -4.20
C PHE A 13 5.37 -5.84 -4.86
N LEU A 14 6.18 -6.83 -5.25
CA LEU A 14 5.71 -8.09 -5.78
C LEU A 14 5.68 -9.16 -4.70
N GLU A 15 4.64 -10.00 -4.72
CA GLU A 15 4.62 -11.22 -3.91
C GLU A 15 5.64 -12.22 -4.50
N VAL A 16 6.70 -12.50 -3.73
CA VAL A 16 7.73 -13.47 -4.10
C VAL A 16 7.38 -14.81 -3.44
N GLY A 17 6.42 -15.52 -4.04
CA GLY A 17 5.95 -16.82 -3.57
C GLY A 17 4.42 -16.97 -3.66
N THR A 18 3.91 -18.02 -3.01
CA THR A 18 2.47 -18.30 -2.93
C THR A 18 2.09 -18.57 -1.49
N VAL A 19 1.09 -17.85 -0.97
CA VAL A 19 0.42 -18.22 0.28
C VAL A 19 -0.52 -19.40 0.06
N ASN A 20 -0.32 -20.50 0.78
CA ASN A 20 -1.15 -21.70 0.68
C ASN A 20 -2.62 -21.45 1.09
N HIS A 21 -2.82 -20.68 2.16
CA HIS A 21 -4.13 -20.28 2.69
C HIS A 21 -4.46 -18.86 2.22
N GLY A 22 -4.84 -18.74 0.94
CA GLY A 22 -5.09 -17.46 0.28
C GLY A 22 -6.25 -16.66 0.88
N GLU A 23 -7.14 -17.30 1.62
CA GLU A 23 -8.23 -16.67 2.36
C GLU A 23 -7.73 -15.77 3.51
N MET A 24 -6.51 -15.97 4.01
CA MET A 24 -5.97 -15.22 5.15
C MET A 24 -5.55 -13.78 4.81
N ILE A 25 -5.37 -13.47 3.53
CA ILE A 25 -4.87 -12.16 3.09
C ILE A 25 -5.98 -11.22 2.60
N GLY A 26 -7.24 -11.66 2.69
CA GLY A 26 -8.40 -10.87 2.28
C GLY A 26 -8.29 -10.39 0.83
N ASP A 27 -8.70 -9.15 0.59
CA ASP A 27 -8.81 -8.57 -0.76
C ASP A 27 -7.50 -7.97 -1.29
N VAL A 28 -6.36 -8.27 -0.64
CA VAL A 28 -5.04 -7.93 -1.18
C VAL A 28 -4.78 -8.63 -2.53
N ARG A 29 -5.34 -9.82 -2.75
CA ARG A 29 -5.31 -10.52 -4.05
C ARG A 29 -6.47 -10.16 -4.98
N GLY A 30 -7.29 -9.18 -4.61
CA GLY A 30 -8.44 -8.73 -5.40
C GLY A 30 -8.07 -7.90 -6.62
N ALA A 31 -9.06 -7.15 -7.11
CA ALA A 31 -8.81 -6.12 -8.13
C ALA A 31 -7.85 -5.05 -7.59
N ASP A 32 -6.98 -4.55 -8.45
CA ASP A 32 -5.89 -3.62 -8.09
C ASP A 32 -4.90 -4.19 -7.03
N SER A 33 -4.64 -5.50 -7.08
CA SER A 33 -3.72 -6.20 -6.16
C SER A 33 -2.30 -5.62 -6.15
N ASP A 34 -1.85 -5.03 -7.25
CA ASP A 34 -0.58 -4.32 -7.33
C ASP A 34 -0.48 -3.16 -6.31
N ALA A 35 -1.59 -2.43 -6.13
CA ALA A 35 -1.67 -1.31 -5.22
C ALA A 35 -1.93 -1.75 -3.78
N SER A 36 -2.87 -2.67 -3.55
CA SER A 36 -3.16 -3.15 -2.19
C SER A 36 -1.98 -3.92 -1.58
N MET A 37 -1.26 -4.73 -2.35
CA MET A 37 -0.03 -5.39 -1.89
C MET A 37 1.07 -4.39 -1.57
N THR A 38 1.27 -3.38 -2.42
CA THR A 38 2.26 -2.32 -2.18
C THR A 38 1.89 -1.49 -0.94
N ALA A 39 0.62 -1.14 -0.78
CA ALA A 39 0.11 -0.43 0.39
C ALA A 39 0.30 -1.26 1.67
N PHE A 40 -0.01 -2.57 1.63
CA PHE A 40 0.23 -3.49 2.74
C PHE A 40 1.70 -3.52 3.18
N CYS A 41 2.63 -3.69 2.23
CA CYS A 41 4.06 -3.67 2.53
C CYS A 41 4.52 -2.30 3.05
N LEU A 42 4.02 -1.21 2.47
CA LEU A 42 4.35 0.16 2.91
C LEU A 42 3.90 0.40 4.35
N ILE A 43 2.67 0.04 4.71
CA ILE A 43 2.17 0.17 6.08
C ILE A 43 3.06 -0.60 7.06
N ALA A 44 3.40 -1.86 6.75
CA ALA A 44 4.29 -2.65 7.60
C ALA A 44 5.68 -2.00 7.79
N MET A 45 6.22 -1.38 6.74
CA MET A 45 7.49 -0.63 6.81
C MET A 45 7.37 0.67 7.61
N GLN A 46 6.23 1.36 7.53
CA GLN A 46 5.95 2.57 8.31
C GLN A 46 5.87 2.26 9.81
N GLU A 47 5.12 1.21 10.17
CA GLU A 47 4.96 0.77 11.56
C GLU A 47 6.28 0.29 12.18
N SER A 48 7.14 -0.36 11.39
CA SER A 48 8.47 -0.83 11.84
C SER A 48 9.58 0.23 11.75
N ARG A 49 9.28 1.45 11.27
CA ARG A 49 10.28 2.50 11.00
C ARG A 49 11.18 2.79 12.20
N THR A 50 10.61 2.91 13.39
CA THR A 50 11.37 3.23 14.63
C THR A 50 12.36 2.13 15.02
N LEU A 51 12.06 0.87 14.69
CA LEU A 51 12.91 -0.28 14.98
C LEU A 51 13.99 -0.49 13.92
N CYS A 52 13.67 -0.22 12.66
CA CYS A 52 14.54 -0.53 11.53
C CYS A 52 15.37 0.65 11.02
N ALA A 53 15.03 1.91 11.36
CA ALA A 53 15.71 3.09 10.82
C ALA A 53 17.23 3.12 11.11
N ALA A 54 17.66 2.58 12.24
CA ALA A 54 19.08 2.57 12.61
C ALA A 54 19.91 1.47 11.91
N SER A 55 19.26 0.40 11.43
CA SER A 55 19.92 -0.78 10.87
C SER A 55 19.69 -0.94 9.37
N VAL A 56 18.64 -0.34 8.82
CA VAL A 56 18.24 -0.44 7.42
C VAL A 56 18.28 0.94 6.76
N ASN A 57 19.48 1.35 6.33
CA ASN A 57 19.71 2.67 5.73
C ASN A 57 18.90 2.93 4.46
N SER A 58 18.46 1.88 3.75
CA SER A 58 17.63 1.99 2.55
C SER A 58 16.14 2.17 2.85
N LEU A 59 15.70 2.07 4.11
CA LEU A 59 14.29 2.12 4.49
C LEU A 59 13.59 3.43 4.08
N PRO A 60 14.15 4.63 4.36
CA PRO A 60 13.49 5.88 3.95
C PRO A 60 13.27 5.95 2.43
N GLY A 61 14.32 5.65 1.64
CA GLY A 61 14.21 5.66 0.18
C GLY A 61 13.27 4.57 -0.37
N SER A 62 13.16 3.42 0.30
CA SER A 62 12.18 2.40 -0.04
C SER A 62 10.75 2.88 0.19
N ILE A 63 10.50 3.57 1.31
CA ILE A 63 9.19 4.16 1.61
C ILE A 63 8.84 5.21 0.55
N ASP A 64 9.77 6.13 0.24
CA ASP A 64 9.54 7.17 -0.76
C ASP A 64 9.17 6.61 -2.13
N LYS A 65 9.83 5.51 -2.56
CA LYS A 65 9.48 4.83 -3.81
C LYS A 65 8.06 4.26 -3.80
N ALA A 66 7.69 3.57 -2.73
CA ALA A 66 6.36 2.97 -2.61
C ALA A 66 5.27 4.05 -2.56
N VAL A 67 5.52 5.15 -1.84
CA VAL A 67 4.64 6.32 -1.81
C VAL A 67 4.45 6.90 -3.20
N ASN A 68 5.54 7.15 -3.94
CA ASN A 68 5.48 7.68 -5.31
C ASN A 68 4.78 6.73 -6.30
N TYR A 69 4.91 5.41 -6.11
CA TYR A 69 4.14 4.42 -6.87
C TYR A 69 2.64 4.58 -6.60
N LEU A 70 2.26 4.56 -5.32
CA LEU A 70 0.87 4.62 -4.89
C LEU A 70 0.20 5.95 -5.23
N GLU A 71 0.88 7.09 -5.13
CA GLU A 71 0.33 8.38 -5.56
C GLU A 71 -0.01 8.41 -7.05
N ARG A 72 0.82 7.78 -7.90
CA ARG A 72 0.56 7.67 -9.35
C ARG A 72 -0.57 6.68 -9.66
N ARG A 73 -0.68 5.62 -8.86
CA ARG A 73 -1.66 4.55 -9.08
C ARG A 73 -3.05 4.88 -8.54
N LEU A 74 -3.13 5.66 -7.45
CA LEU A 74 -4.37 6.00 -6.76
C LEU A 74 -5.50 6.51 -7.67
N PRO A 75 -5.28 7.42 -8.64
CA PRO A 75 -6.35 7.94 -9.49
C PRO A 75 -6.98 6.90 -10.44
N SER A 76 -6.31 5.77 -10.71
CA SER A 76 -6.77 4.72 -11.61
C SER A 76 -7.26 3.46 -10.88
N LEU A 77 -7.28 3.49 -9.54
CA LEU A 77 -7.87 2.40 -8.76
C LEU A 77 -9.38 2.35 -8.95
N THR A 78 -9.92 1.14 -8.91
CA THR A 78 -11.35 0.86 -9.08
C THR A 78 -11.92 0.06 -7.90
N ASN A 79 -11.07 -0.66 -7.18
CA ASN A 79 -11.45 -1.41 -5.98
C ASN A 79 -11.46 -0.49 -4.73
N PRO A 80 -12.62 -0.30 -4.05
CA PRO A 80 -12.68 0.51 -2.84
C PRO A 80 -11.75 0.02 -1.72
N TYR A 81 -11.53 -1.30 -1.59
CA TYR A 81 -10.58 -1.86 -0.63
C TYR A 81 -9.15 -1.36 -0.90
N ALA A 82 -8.69 -1.46 -2.16
CA ALA A 82 -7.38 -0.99 -2.56
C ALA A 82 -7.24 0.53 -2.39
N VAL A 83 -8.29 1.31 -2.69
CA VAL A 83 -8.34 2.77 -2.47
C VAL A 83 -8.20 3.11 -0.99
N ALA A 84 -8.96 2.45 -0.12
CA ALA A 84 -8.93 2.71 1.31
C ALA A 84 -7.55 2.39 1.91
N MET A 85 -6.99 1.22 1.57
CA MET A 85 -5.68 0.79 2.05
C MET A 85 -4.55 1.69 1.55
N THR A 86 -4.57 2.04 0.26
CA THR A 86 -3.62 2.99 -0.35
C THR A 86 -3.71 4.36 0.31
N SER A 87 -4.93 4.85 0.54
CA SER A 87 -5.17 6.15 1.18
C SER A 87 -4.63 6.19 2.60
N TYR A 88 -4.78 5.10 3.38
CA TYR A 88 -4.20 4.99 4.71
C TYR A 88 -2.66 5.02 4.67
N ALA A 89 -2.05 4.23 3.78
CA ALA A 89 -0.59 4.20 3.62
C ALA A 89 -0.02 5.59 3.24
N LEU A 90 -0.72 6.33 2.38
CA LEU A 90 -0.35 7.70 2.01
C LEU A 90 -0.62 8.71 3.13
N ALA A 91 -1.67 8.52 3.94
CA ALA A 91 -1.96 9.38 5.08
C ALA A 91 -0.82 9.38 6.11
N ASN A 92 -0.18 8.24 6.33
CA ASN A 92 0.99 8.11 7.21
C ASN A 92 2.19 8.96 6.77
N GLU A 93 2.26 9.34 5.48
CA GLU A 93 3.27 10.26 4.94
C GLU A 93 2.68 11.63 4.58
N ASN A 94 1.54 12.01 5.16
CA ASN A 94 0.86 13.28 4.94
C ASN A 94 0.46 13.55 3.47
N LYS A 95 0.18 12.49 2.70
CA LYS A 95 -0.18 12.53 1.27
C LYS A 95 -1.61 12.04 0.98
N LEU A 96 -2.49 12.13 1.98
CA LEU A 96 -3.88 11.69 1.84
C LEU A 96 -4.64 12.56 0.82
N ASN A 97 -5.15 11.93 -0.24
CA ASN A 97 -6.12 12.54 -1.14
C ASN A 97 -7.55 12.18 -0.72
N LYS A 98 -8.18 13.04 0.08
CA LYS A 98 -9.56 12.84 0.57
C LYS A 98 -10.59 12.80 -0.55
N GLU A 99 -10.38 13.56 -1.63
CA GLU A 99 -11.33 13.61 -2.75
C GLU A 99 -11.45 12.24 -3.42
N ILE A 100 -10.31 11.59 -3.70
CA ILE A 100 -10.33 10.23 -4.26
C ILE A 100 -10.90 9.25 -3.25
N LEU A 101 -10.45 9.27 -2.00
CA LEU A 101 -10.95 8.35 -0.98
C LEU A 101 -12.48 8.39 -0.82
N TYR A 102 -13.07 9.58 -0.77
CA TYR A 102 -14.52 9.72 -0.58
C TYR A 102 -15.35 9.40 -1.83
N LYS A 103 -14.76 9.37 -3.04
CA LYS A 103 -15.44 8.88 -4.24
C LYS A 103 -15.81 7.39 -4.15
N PHE A 104 -15.12 6.64 -3.29
CA PHE A 104 -15.33 5.21 -3.08
C PHE A 104 -16.04 4.88 -1.76
N ALA A 105 -16.45 5.89 -0.98
CA ALA A 105 -17.22 5.66 0.24
C ALA A 105 -18.66 5.23 -0.10
N SER A 106 -19.33 4.51 0.81
CA SER A 106 -20.74 4.18 0.68
C SER A 106 -21.60 5.45 0.60
N PRO A 107 -22.81 5.41 0.01
CA PRO A 107 -23.70 6.58 -0.07
C PRO A 107 -24.00 7.21 1.31
N GLU A 108 -24.05 6.38 2.36
CA GLU A 108 -24.28 6.78 3.75
C GLU A 108 -22.99 7.27 4.45
N LEU A 109 -21.85 7.23 3.75
CA LEU A 109 -20.52 7.61 4.24
C LEU A 109 -20.08 6.84 5.49
N SER A 110 -20.49 5.56 5.61
CA SER A 110 -20.26 4.75 6.81
C SER A 110 -19.13 3.71 6.66
N HIS A 111 -18.80 3.33 5.42
CA HIS A 111 -17.78 2.34 5.10
C HIS A 111 -17.26 2.51 3.66
N TRP A 112 -16.21 1.77 3.32
CA TRP A 112 -15.79 1.54 1.93
C TRP A 112 -16.21 0.11 1.58
N PRO A 113 -17.13 -0.09 0.61
CA PRO A 113 -17.72 -1.39 0.30
C PRO A 113 -16.78 -2.34 -0.42
#